data_AF-A0A7C5NLW1-F1
#
_entry.id   AF-A0A7C5NLW1-F1
#
_cell.length_a   1.000
_cell.length_b   1.000
_cell.length_c   1.000
_cell.angle_alpha   90.00
_cell.angle_beta   90.00
_cell.angle_gamma   90.00
#
_symmetry.space_group_name_H-M   'P 1'
#
loop_
_entity.id
_entity.type
_entity.pdbx_description
1 polymer ?
#
loop_
_entity_poly.entity_id
_entity_poly.type
_entity_poly.pdbx_seq_one_letter_code
_entity_poly.pdbx_strand_id
1 'polypeptide(L)'
;MKKILLSASLAVAMAFVSASADDLKNSLMPTAAKEKPAVNLDGLNVAAKPMKPVSRPATATVATVDGIPIKKKDADKFLALASKGQVTDIDLLPKKQKAALLNGMAASVLIEAKGKKEVSQDTKNKLAARYWAEQKMMKIKVSDKEAKAFYEKNKKVFKGKDGKQLSFDKVERYVQMQVKQQKFNKQLMKNAKVVIK
;
A
#
# COMPACT_ATOMS: atom_id res chain seq x y z
N MET A 1 27.16 -38.22 -29.78
CA MET A 1 26.71 -37.87 -28.41
C MET A 1 27.38 -36.58 -27.96
N LYS A 2 26.74 -35.43 -28.17
CA LYS A 2 27.28 -34.12 -27.76
C LYS A 2 26.63 -33.70 -26.44
N LYS A 3 27.43 -33.56 -25.38
CA LYS A 3 27.01 -33.07 -24.06
C LYS A 3 26.82 -31.56 -24.16
N ILE A 4 25.59 -31.08 -24.15
CA ILE A 4 25.28 -29.64 -24.05
C ILE A 4 25.27 -29.31 -22.56
N LEU A 5 26.31 -28.58 -22.13
CA LEU A 5 26.37 -27.94 -20.82
C LEU A 5 25.28 -26.86 -20.77
N LEU A 6 24.20 -27.12 -20.02
CA LEU A 6 23.25 -26.11 -19.58
C LEU A 6 23.93 -25.22 -18.53
N SER A 7 24.68 -24.22 -19.00
CA SER A 7 25.02 -23.07 -18.18
C SER A 7 23.74 -22.27 -17.93
N ALA A 8 23.21 -22.41 -16.73
CA ALA A 8 22.16 -21.54 -16.20
C ALA A 8 22.74 -20.13 -16.00
N SER A 9 22.83 -19.36 -17.08
CA SER A 9 23.01 -17.92 -17.05
C SER A 9 21.73 -17.30 -16.48
N LEU A 10 21.72 -17.16 -15.15
CA LEU A 10 20.72 -16.37 -14.45
C LEU A 10 20.98 -14.89 -14.79
N ALA A 11 20.51 -14.46 -15.96
CA ALA A 11 20.48 -13.06 -16.34
C ALA A 11 19.46 -12.35 -15.44
N VAL A 12 19.93 -11.87 -14.29
CA VAL A 12 19.19 -10.89 -13.49
C VAL A 12 19.34 -9.53 -14.19
N ALA A 13 18.57 -9.34 -15.25
CA ALA A 13 18.28 -8.02 -15.77
C ALA A 13 16.91 -7.61 -15.21
N MET A 14 16.89 -7.14 -13.96
CA MET A 14 15.84 -6.22 -13.54
C MET A 14 16.43 -4.83 -13.61
N ALA A 15 15.94 -4.08 -14.59
CA ALA A 15 16.07 -2.65 -14.63
C ALA A 15 15.71 -2.10 -13.24
N PHE A 16 16.69 -1.49 -12.59
CA PHE A 16 16.47 -0.69 -11.41
C PHE A 16 15.60 0.50 -11.84
N VAL A 17 14.29 0.40 -11.63
CA VAL A 17 13.53 1.58 -11.25
C VAL A 17 13.72 1.73 -9.74
N SER A 18 14.94 2.09 -9.34
CA SER A 18 15.24 2.61 -8.01
C SER A 18 14.74 4.06 -7.94
N ALA A 19 13.42 4.21 -7.86
CA ALA A 19 12.67 5.41 -7.45
C ALA A 19 11.19 5.04 -7.65
N SER A 20 10.46 4.55 -6.66
CA SER A 20 9.53 5.44 -5.94
C SER A 20 8.67 4.68 -4.92
N ALA A 21 9.16 3.58 -4.34
CA ALA A 21 8.48 3.03 -3.16
C ALA A 21 8.67 3.97 -1.96
N ASP A 22 9.88 4.53 -1.80
CA ASP A 22 10.15 5.55 -0.79
C ASP A 22 9.58 6.92 -1.18
N ASP A 23 9.48 7.27 -2.47
CA ASP A 23 8.79 8.51 -2.87
C ASP A 23 7.29 8.41 -2.64
N LEU A 24 6.66 7.24 -2.83
CA LEU A 24 5.25 7.04 -2.47
C LEU A 24 5.08 7.07 -0.95
N LYS A 25 6.03 6.53 -0.18
CA LYS A 25 6.01 6.54 1.28
C LYS A 25 6.27 7.95 1.86
N ASN A 26 7.13 8.74 1.23
CA ASN A 26 7.40 10.14 1.58
C ASN A 26 6.36 11.11 1.01
N SER A 27 5.65 10.74 -0.07
CA SER A 27 4.54 11.53 -0.62
C SER A 27 3.23 11.27 0.13
N LEU A 28 3.11 10.12 0.82
CA LEU A 28 1.95 9.77 1.65
C LEU A 28 2.17 10.03 3.15
N MET A 29 3.38 10.38 3.58
CA MET A 29 3.69 10.78 4.96
C MET A 29 4.00 12.28 4.96
N PRO A 30 3.29 13.12 5.76
CA PRO A 30 3.63 14.53 5.85
C PRO A 30 5.05 14.65 6.42
N THR A 31 5.93 15.34 5.68
CA THR A 31 7.24 15.76 6.16
C THR A 31 7.03 16.61 7.42
N ALA A 32 7.94 16.46 8.39
CA ALA A 32 7.84 17.04 9.74
C ALA A 32 8.03 18.57 9.79
N ALA A 33 7.45 19.31 8.86
CA ALA A 33 7.07 20.70 9.07
C ALA A 33 5.74 20.72 9.85
N LYS A 34 5.49 21.76 10.65
CA LYS A 34 4.17 22.04 11.25
C LYS A 34 3.17 22.40 10.14
N GLU A 35 2.88 21.48 9.25
CA GLU A 35 1.79 21.58 8.30
C GLU A 35 0.52 21.10 8.98
N LYS A 36 -0.53 21.90 8.87
CA LYS A 36 -1.87 21.51 9.31
C LYS A 36 -2.18 20.16 8.65
N PRO A 37 -2.69 19.16 9.38
CA PRO A 37 -2.99 17.86 8.80
C PRO A 37 -3.83 18.06 7.54
N ALA A 38 -3.52 17.33 6.47
CA ALA A 38 -4.24 17.38 5.18
C ALA A 38 -5.77 17.22 5.37
N VAL A 39 -6.18 16.64 6.50
CA VAL A 39 -7.51 16.66 7.06
C VAL A 39 -7.49 17.38 8.42
N ASN A 40 -7.98 18.61 8.48
CA ASN A 40 -8.17 19.30 9.77
C ASN A 40 -9.43 18.75 10.46
N LEU A 41 -9.21 17.97 11.52
CA LEU A 41 -10.27 17.40 12.36
C LEU A 41 -10.36 18.11 13.73
N ASP A 42 -9.66 19.23 13.93
CA ASP A 42 -9.58 19.94 15.21
C ASP A 42 -10.95 20.46 15.66
N GLY A 43 -11.91 20.57 14.73
CA GLY A 43 -13.30 20.91 14.99
C GLY A 43 -14.21 19.74 15.39
N LEU A 44 -13.72 18.49 15.39
CA LEU A 44 -14.52 17.30 15.68
C LEU A 44 -14.52 17.04 17.20
N ASN A 45 -15.41 17.71 17.94
CA ASN A 45 -15.60 17.41 19.35
C ASN A 45 -16.47 16.14 19.52
N VAL A 46 -15.81 14.98 19.55
CA VAL A 46 -16.38 13.64 19.75
C VAL A 46 -17.14 13.47 21.09
N ALA A 47 -16.98 14.39 22.05
CA ALA A 47 -17.69 14.38 23.32
C ALA A 47 -18.99 15.22 23.31
N ALA A 48 -19.36 15.82 22.18
CA ALA A 48 -20.62 16.56 22.06
C ALA A 48 -21.82 15.61 22.23
N LYS A 49 -22.83 16.03 23.00
CA LYS A 49 -24.07 15.24 23.19
C LYS A 49 -24.69 14.93 21.82
N PRO A 50 -24.93 13.65 21.49
CA PRO A 50 -25.53 13.27 20.22
C PRO A 50 -26.90 13.94 20.09
N MET A 51 -27.15 14.56 18.94
CA MET A 51 -28.51 14.97 18.61
C MET A 51 -29.35 13.70 18.35
N LYS A 52 -30.69 13.79 18.41
CA LYS A 52 -31.60 12.69 18.02
C LYS A 52 -32.10 12.82 16.56
N PRO A 53 -31.27 12.79 15.51
CA PRO A 53 -31.79 12.51 14.18
C PRO A 53 -31.99 11.01 14.02
N VAL A 54 -33.03 10.64 13.27
CA VAL A 54 -33.18 9.29 12.75
C VAL A 54 -31.98 9.00 11.84
N SER A 55 -31.24 7.94 12.13
CA SER A 55 -30.11 7.52 11.30
C SER A 55 -30.60 7.18 9.90
N ARG A 56 -30.02 7.81 8.89
CA ARG A 56 -30.39 7.57 7.48
C ARG A 56 -29.77 6.26 6.98
N PRO A 57 -30.29 5.65 5.90
CA PRO A 57 -29.70 4.44 5.34
C PRO A 57 -28.29 4.69 4.80
N ALA A 58 -27.46 3.64 4.79
CA ALA A 58 -26.05 3.70 4.37
C ALA A 58 -25.84 4.19 2.91
N THR A 59 -26.85 4.04 2.05
CA THR A 59 -26.87 4.47 0.64
C THR A 59 -27.29 5.93 0.45
N ALA A 60 -27.76 6.61 1.51
CA ALA A 60 -28.18 8.00 1.45
C ALA A 60 -27.00 8.90 1.08
N THR A 61 -27.25 9.87 0.22
CA THR A 61 -26.29 10.94 -0.07
C THR A 61 -26.31 11.94 1.08
N VAL A 62 -25.15 12.21 1.67
CA VAL A 62 -25.03 13.12 2.83
C VAL A 62 -24.44 14.48 2.45
N ALA A 63 -23.72 14.55 1.34
CA ALA A 63 -23.20 15.77 0.72
C ALA A 63 -22.75 15.49 -0.72
N THR A 64 -22.37 16.54 -1.43
CA THR A 64 -21.72 16.47 -2.76
C THR A 64 -20.44 17.30 -2.75
N VAL A 65 -19.42 16.83 -3.46
CA VAL A 65 -18.16 17.57 -3.70
C VAL A 65 -17.95 17.59 -5.20
N ASP A 66 -18.02 18.77 -5.82
CA ASP A 66 -17.94 18.92 -7.28
C ASP A 66 -18.89 17.98 -8.04
N GLY A 67 -20.14 17.91 -7.59
CA GLY A 67 -21.16 17.00 -8.14
C GLY A 67 -21.00 15.52 -7.78
N ILE A 68 -19.91 15.11 -7.13
CA ILE A 68 -19.68 13.72 -6.71
C ILE A 68 -20.43 13.47 -5.39
N PRO A 69 -21.36 12.51 -5.32
CA PRO A 69 -22.13 12.24 -4.11
C PRO A 69 -21.29 11.51 -3.05
N ILE A 70 -21.21 12.08 -1.85
CA ILE A 70 -20.69 11.42 -0.66
C ILE A 70 -21.83 10.60 -0.05
N LYS A 71 -21.64 9.28 0.02
CA LYS A 71 -22.60 8.37 0.64
C LYS A 71 -22.39 8.28 2.15
N LYS A 72 -23.47 8.05 2.89
CA LYS A 72 -23.43 7.90 4.35
C LYS A 72 -22.42 6.83 4.78
N LYS A 73 -22.42 5.67 4.12
CA LYS A 73 -21.46 4.58 4.38
C LYS A 73 -19.99 5.03 4.33
N ASP A 74 -19.63 5.95 3.44
CA ASP A 74 -18.25 6.36 3.23
C ASP A 74 -17.87 7.43 4.25
N ALA A 75 -18.84 8.29 4.60
CA ALA A 75 -18.69 9.29 5.64
C ALA A 75 -18.61 8.67 7.05
N ASP A 76 -19.42 7.64 7.32
CA ASP A 76 -19.40 6.86 8.57
C ASP A 76 -18.06 6.13 8.73
N LYS A 77 -17.52 5.53 7.66
CA LYS A 77 -16.18 4.92 7.68
C LYS A 77 -15.08 5.93 7.98
N PHE A 78 -15.13 7.08 7.32
CA PHE A 78 -14.16 8.13 7.54
C PHE A 78 -14.25 8.68 8.98
N LEU A 79 -15.46 8.84 9.51
CA LEU A 79 -15.71 9.22 10.89
C LEU A 79 -15.16 8.19 11.89
N ALA A 80 -15.38 6.90 11.65
CA ALA A 80 -14.85 5.84 12.49
C ALA A 80 -13.32 5.86 12.53
N LEU A 81 -12.66 6.09 11.39
CA LEU A 81 -11.20 6.25 11.35
C LEU A 81 -10.73 7.52 12.07
N ALA A 82 -11.37 8.65 11.80
CA ALA A 82 -11.05 9.95 12.38
C ALA A 82 -11.23 9.98 13.91
N SER A 83 -12.27 9.32 14.42
CA SER A 83 -12.61 9.26 15.84
C SER A 83 -12.02 8.04 16.57
N LYS A 84 -11.20 7.22 15.90
CA LYS A 84 -10.71 5.94 16.43
C LYS A 84 -11.84 5.02 16.95
N GLY A 85 -13.00 5.07 16.28
CA GLY A 85 -14.17 4.27 16.58
C GLY A 85 -15.11 4.82 17.66
N GLN A 86 -14.83 6.00 18.23
CA GLN A 86 -15.69 6.60 19.26
C GLN A 86 -17.05 7.07 18.72
N VAL A 87 -17.08 7.52 17.46
CA VAL A 87 -18.31 7.90 16.77
C VAL A 87 -18.29 7.22 15.40
N THR A 88 -19.41 6.58 15.04
CA THR A 88 -19.51 5.80 13.80
C THR A 88 -20.68 6.24 12.92
N ASP A 89 -21.53 7.14 13.40
CA ASP A 89 -22.68 7.64 12.65
C ASP A 89 -22.60 9.15 12.48
N ILE A 90 -22.44 9.58 11.23
CA ILE A 90 -22.35 11.00 10.87
C ILE A 90 -23.62 11.78 11.20
N ASP A 91 -24.78 11.13 11.27
CA ASP A 91 -26.02 11.84 11.56
C ASP A 91 -26.10 12.26 13.03
N LEU A 92 -25.41 11.57 13.94
CA LEU A 92 -25.32 11.96 15.35
C LEU A 92 -24.47 13.22 15.59
N LEU A 93 -23.68 13.63 14.59
CA LEU A 93 -22.80 14.78 14.70
C LEU A 93 -23.59 16.11 14.63
N PRO A 94 -23.23 17.11 15.47
CA PRO A 94 -23.67 18.49 15.28
C PRO A 94 -23.32 19.01 13.88
N LYS A 95 -24.15 19.89 13.32
CA LYS A 95 -24.02 20.43 11.95
C LYS A 95 -22.61 20.92 11.61
N LYS A 96 -21.95 21.64 12.54
CA LYS A 96 -20.60 22.18 12.34
C LYS A 96 -19.54 21.07 12.22
N GLN A 97 -19.64 20.02 13.02
CA GLN A 97 -18.73 18.87 12.98
C GLN A 97 -18.93 18.03 11.73
N LYS A 98 -20.20 17.83 11.35
CA LYS A 98 -20.56 17.18 10.10
C LYS A 98 -19.97 17.91 8.89
N ALA A 99 -20.06 19.23 8.85
CA ALA A 99 -19.44 20.03 7.79
C ALA A 99 -17.90 19.91 7.78
N ALA A 100 -17.26 19.95 8.95
CA ALA A 100 -15.80 19.78 9.05
C ALA A 100 -15.34 18.41 8.54
N LEU A 101 -16.03 17.34 8.94
CA LEU A 101 -15.75 15.98 8.47
C LEU A 101 -15.90 15.86 6.95
N LEU A 102 -17.00 16.36 6.38
CA LEU A 102 -17.28 16.30 4.95
C LEU A 102 -16.27 17.12 4.13
N ASN A 103 -15.87 18.28 4.63
CA ASN A 103 -14.80 19.07 4.02
C ASN A 103 -13.45 18.33 4.08
N GLY A 104 -13.15 17.66 5.20
CA GLY A 104 -11.97 16.81 5.34
C GLY A 104 -11.93 15.63 4.35
N MET A 105 -13.09 15.15 3.90
CA MET A 105 -13.19 14.08 2.88
C MET A 105 -13.02 14.59 1.45
N ALA A 106 -13.17 15.89 1.20
CA ALA A 106 -13.26 16.44 -0.15
C ALA A 106 -12.03 16.09 -1.00
N ALA A 107 -10.83 16.23 -0.44
CA ALA A 107 -9.59 15.88 -1.13
C ALA A 107 -9.56 14.40 -1.55
N SER A 108 -9.88 13.48 -0.62
CA SER A 108 -9.90 12.04 -0.92
C SER A 108 -10.94 11.67 -1.97
N VAL A 109 -12.13 12.27 -1.91
CA VAL A 109 -13.21 12.05 -2.91
C VAL A 109 -12.76 12.52 -4.30
N LEU A 110 -12.14 13.69 -4.39
CA LEU A 110 -11.62 14.22 -5.65
C LEU A 110 -10.45 13.39 -6.21
N ILE A 111 -9.52 12.97 -5.34
CA ILE A 111 -8.40 12.09 -5.73
C ILE A 111 -8.93 10.76 -6.26
N GLU A 112 -9.91 10.16 -5.58
CA GLU A 112 -10.50 8.90 -6.03
C GLU A 112 -11.22 9.06 -7.38
N ALA A 113 -11.99 10.13 -7.56
CA ALA A 113 -12.67 10.41 -8.81
C ALA A 113 -11.69 10.63 -9.97
N LYS A 114 -10.64 11.45 -9.77
CA LYS A 114 -9.57 11.65 -10.76
C LYS A 114 -8.83 10.35 -11.04
N GLY A 115 -8.45 9.61 -10.01
CA GLY A 115 -7.78 8.31 -10.16
C GLY A 115 -8.60 7.31 -10.96
N LYS A 116 -9.92 7.25 -10.76
CA LYS A 116 -10.80 6.38 -11.56
C LYS A 116 -10.83 6.78 -13.03
N LYS A 117 -10.83 8.07 -13.33
CA LYS A 117 -10.92 8.63 -14.69
C LYS A 117 -9.59 8.60 -15.45
N GLU A 118 -8.50 8.98 -14.79
CA GLU A 118 -7.20 9.24 -15.41
C GLU A 118 -6.29 8.01 -15.42
N VAL A 119 -6.44 7.08 -14.46
CA VAL A 119 -5.61 5.87 -14.42
C VAL A 119 -6.12 4.85 -15.44
N SER A 120 -5.26 4.51 -16.40
CA SER A 120 -5.56 3.54 -17.45
C SER A 120 -5.89 2.15 -16.90
N GLN A 121 -6.69 1.38 -17.63
CA GLN A 121 -7.05 0.01 -17.22
C GLN A 121 -5.82 -0.90 -17.11
N ASP A 122 -4.84 -0.75 -17.99
CA ASP A 122 -3.55 -1.47 -17.91
C ASP A 122 -2.84 -1.18 -16.58
N THR A 123 -2.78 0.09 -16.16
CA THR A 123 -2.18 0.47 -14.88
C THR A 123 -2.95 -0.12 -13.71
N LYS A 124 -4.30 -0.09 -13.74
CA LYS A 124 -5.15 -0.73 -12.72
C LYS A 124 -4.86 -2.22 -12.61
N ASN A 125 -4.74 -2.91 -13.75
CA ASN A 125 -4.44 -4.35 -13.79
C ASN A 125 -3.05 -4.65 -13.21
N LYS A 126 -2.03 -3.86 -13.57
CA LYS A 126 -0.67 -3.98 -13.03
C LYS A 126 -0.63 -3.76 -11.52
N LEU A 127 -1.34 -2.74 -11.01
CA LEU A 127 -1.46 -2.49 -9.57
C LEU A 127 -2.17 -3.63 -8.85
N ALA A 128 -3.25 -4.16 -9.40
CA ALA A 128 -3.97 -5.30 -8.84
C ALA A 128 -3.09 -6.56 -8.79
N ALA A 129 -2.38 -6.86 -9.88
CA ALA A 129 -1.46 -7.99 -9.96
C ALA A 129 -0.31 -7.86 -8.93
N ARG A 130 0.28 -6.66 -8.82
CA ARG A 130 1.32 -6.36 -7.84
C ARG A 130 0.81 -6.52 -6.41
N TYR A 131 -0.34 -5.93 -6.07
CA TYR A 131 -0.95 -6.05 -4.75
C TYR A 131 -1.22 -7.51 -4.39
N TRP A 132 -1.78 -8.29 -5.33
CA TRP A 132 -1.98 -9.72 -5.13
C TRP A 132 -0.66 -10.46 -4.87
N ALA A 133 0.39 -10.18 -5.65
CA ALA A 133 1.70 -10.79 -5.47
C ALA A 133 2.31 -10.45 -4.11
N GLU A 134 2.23 -9.19 -3.69
CA GLU A 134 2.68 -8.74 -2.36
C GLU A 134 1.95 -9.49 -1.23
N GLN A 135 0.62 -9.60 -1.32
CA GLN A 135 -0.18 -10.35 -0.34
C GLN A 135 0.18 -11.83 -0.28
N LYS A 136 0.50 -12.46 -1.42
CA LYS A 136 0.95 -13.85 -1.47
C LYS A 136 2.36 -14.00 -0.90
N MET A 137 3.28 -13.10 -1.22
CA MET A 137 4.65 -13.10 -0.69
C MET A 137 4.68 -12.89 0.83
N MET A 138 3.83 -12.04 1.39
CA MET A 138 3.76 -11.83 2.85
C MET A 138 3.45 -13.11 3.63
N LYS A 139 2.69 -14.03 3.02
CA LYS A 139 2.34 -15.33 3.63
C LYS A 139 3.48 -16.35 3.57
N ILE A 140 4.52 -16.10 2.77
CA ILE A 140 5.68 -16.99 2.66
C ILE A 140 6.56 -16.79 3.90
N LYS A 141 6.73 -17.88 4.66
CA LYS A 141 7.67 -17.92 5.78
C LYS A 141 9.09 -18.19 5.25
N VAL A 142 10.05 -17.47 5.82
CA VAL A 142 11.49 -17.68 5.61
C VAL A 142 12.10 -17.87 6.98
N SER A 143 12.82 -18.98 7.15
CA SER A 143 13.58 -19.25 8.36
C SER A 143 14.94 -18.54 8.31
N ASP A 144 15.51 -18.26 9.48
CA ASP A 144 16.85 -17.66 9.59
C ASP A 144 17.91 -18.52 8.92
N LYS A 145 17.75 -19.85 8.98
CA LYS A 145 18.64 -20.81 8.30
C LYS A 145 18.63 -20.60 6.78
N GLU A 146 17.45 -20.41 6.18
CA GLU A 146 17.32 -20.15 4.74
C GLU A 146 17.88 -18.78 4.36
N ALA A 147 17.62 -17.76 5.16
CA ALA A 147 18.16 -16.42 4.96
C ALA A 147 19.70 -16.43 5.03
N LYS A 148 20.29 -17.05 6.07
CA LYS A 148 21.75 -17.18 6.21
C LYS A 148 22.38 -17.97 5.07
N ALA A 149 21.76 -19.08 4.67
CA ALA A 149 22.24 -19.87 3.53
C ALA A 149 22.23 -19.07 2.23
N PHE A 150 21.18 -18.26 2.00
CA PHE A 150 21.10 -17.37 0.86
C PHE A 150 22.19 -16.29 0.92
N TYR A 151 22.39 -15.67 2.07
CA TYR A 151 23.43 -14.66 2.27
C TYR A 151 24.81 -15.23 1.97
N GLU A 152 25.20 -16.37 2.57
CA GLU A 152 26.52 -16.96 2.38
C GLU A 152 26.80 -17.30 0.92
N LYS A 153 25.80 -17.84 0.20
CA LYS A 153 25.92 -18.15 -1.22
C LYS A 153 26.12 -16.90 -2.09
N ASN A 154 25.56 -15.77 -1.68
CA ASN A 154 25.53 -14.53 -2.46
C ASN A 154 26.35 -13.40 -1.82
N LYS A 155 27.18 -13.68 -0.83
CA LYS A 155 27.79 -12.65 0.03
C LYS A 155 28.57 -11.55 -0.70
N LYS A 156 29.11 -11.88 -1.88
CA LYS A 156 29.83 -10.96 -2.76
C LYS A 156 28.97 -9.81 -3.31
N VAL A 157 27.64 -9.97 -3.40
CA VAL A 157 26.75 -8.89 -3.87
C VAL A 157 26.34 -7.93 -2.75
N PHE A 158 26.52 -8.31 -1.48
CA PHE A 158 26.18 -7.47 -0.34
C PHE A 158 27.38 -6.64 0.08
N LYS A 159 27.67 -5.59 -0.69
CA LYS A 159 28.76 -4.65 -0.41
C LYS A 159 28.20 -3.26 -0.08
N GLY A 160 28.84 -2.59 0.87
CA GLY A 160 28.60 -1.19 1.16
C GLY A 160 29.17 -0.28 0.08
N LYS A 161 28.89 1.03 0.20
CA LYS A 161 29.44 2.05 -0.71
C LYS A 161 30.98 2.11 -0.67
N ASP A 162 31.56 1.70 0.45
CA ASP A 162 33.00 1.54 0.67
C ASP A 162 33.58 0.26 0.07
N GLY A 163 32.77 -0.54 -0.63
CA GLY A 163 33.16 -1.82 -1.23
C GLY A 163 33.33 -2.95 -0.21
N LYS A 164 33.18 -2.68 1.10
CA LYS A 164 33.30 -3.70 2.14
C LYS A 164 32.05 -4.56 2.20
N GLN A 165 32.22 -5.83 2.53
CA GLN A 165 31.10 -6.76 2.66
C GLN A 165 30.25 -6.38 3.89
N LEU A 166 28.95 -6.25 3.68
CA LEU A 166 27.98 -6.01 4.74
C LEU A 166 27.71 -7.31 5.50
N SER A 167 27.63 -7.26 6.83
CA SER A 167 27.25 -8.41 7.65
C SER A 167 25.80 -8.82 7.40
N PHE A 168 25.48 -10.09 7.69
CA PHE A 168 24.13 -10.62 7.54
C PHE A 168 23.09 -9.76 8.25
N ASP A 169 23.32 -9.39 9.51
CA ASP A 169 22.37 -8.61 10.32
C ASP A 169 22.01 -7.26 9.68
N LYS A 170 22.95 -6.62 8.98
CA LYS A 170 22.71 -5.36 8.27
C LYS A 170 21.81 -5.52 7.03
N VAL A 171 21.80 -6.71 6.43
CA VAL A 171 21.05 -6.99 5.19
C VAL A 171 19.94 -8.03 5.39
N GLU A 172 19.69 -8.48 6.61
CA GLU A 172 18.83 -9.62 6.91
C GLU A 172 17.44 -9.45 6.30
N ARG A 173 16.78 -8.31 6.54
CA ARG A 173 15.44 -8.08 5.98
C ARG A 173 15.42 -8.10 4.46
N TYR A 174 16.44 -7.52 3.82
CA TYR A 174 16.56 -7.56 2.36
C TYR A 174 16.78 -8.99 1.86
N VAL A 175 17.65 -9.75 2.52
CA VAL A 175 17.90 -11.16 2.22
C VAL A 175 16.63 -11.99 2.38
N GLN A 176 15.89 -11.83 3.47
CA GLN A 176 14.61 -12.51 3.69
C GLN A 176 13.61 -12.20 2.57
N MET A 177 13.53 -10.94 2.12
CA MET A 177 12.66 -10.56 1.00
C MET A 177 13.09 -11.20 -0.32
N GLN A 178 14.40 -11.28 -0.61
CA GLN A 178 14.91 -11.98 -1.78
C GLN A 178 14.57 -13.47 -1.76
N VAL A 179 14.71 -14.13 -0.60
CA VAL A 179 14.32 -15.54 -0.43
C VAL A 179 12.80 -15.72 -0.62
N LYS A 180 11.96 -14.80 -0.10
CA LYS A 180 10.51 -14.82 -0.34
C LYS A 180 10.19 -14.72 -1.83
N GLN A 181 10.84 -13.80 -2.54
CA GLN A 181 10.66 -13.63 -3.98
C GLN A 181 11.04 -14.91 -4.76
N GLN A 182 12.17 -15.54 -4.42
CA GLN A 182 12.58 -16.80 -5.06
C GLN A 182 11.57 -17.92 -4.82
N LYS A 183 11.10 -18.07 -3.58
CA LYS A 183 10.06 -19.06 -3.25
C LYS A 183 8.76 -18.79 -4.00
N PHE A 184 8.32 -17.53 -4.03
CA PHE A 184 7.12 -17.10 -4.74
C PHE A 184 7.21 -17.42 -6.23
N ASN A 185 8.30 -16.99 -6.89
CA ASN A 185 8.52 -17.24 -8.31
C ASN A 185 8.58 -18.74 -8.61
N LYS A 186 9.27 -19.53 -7.76
CA LYS A 186 9.32 -20.98 -7.92
C LYS A 186 7.94 -21.64 -7.83
N GLN A 187 7.09 -21.18 -6.91
CA GLN A 187 5.71 -21.67 -6.79
C GLN A 187 4.86 -21.28 -8.01
N LEU A 188 4.96 -20.02 -8.45
CA LEU A 188 4.20 -19.51 -9.59
C LEU A 188 4.60 -20.21 -10.90
N MET A 189 5.91 -20.40 -11.10
CA MET A 189 6.45 -20.98 -12.33
C MET A 189 6.39 -22.50 -12.37
N LYS A 190 6.09 -23.19 -11.26
CA LYS A 190 6.09 -24.65 -11.18
C LYS A 190 5.25 -25.32 -12.28
N ASN A 191 4.14 -24.70 -12.65
CA ASN A 191 3.21 -25.19 -13.67
C ASN A 191 3.10 -24.26 -14.88
N ALA A 192 3.98 -23.27 -15.00
CA ALA A 192 3.93 -22.31 -16.10
C ALA A 192 4.59 -22.91 -17.35
N LYS A 193 3.88 -22.93 -18.47
CA LYS A 193 4.44 -23.27 -19.77
C LYS A 193 4.86 -21.99 -20.49
N VAL A 194 6.17 -21.77 -20.61
CA VAL A 194 6.73 -20.69 -21.42
C VAL A 194 6.98 -21.25 -22.82
N VAL A 195 6.34 -20.65 -23.83
CA VAL A 195 6.55 -20.99 -25.24
C VAL A 195 7.27 -19.82 -25.90
N ILE A 196 8.47 -20.07 -26.41
CA ILE A 196 9.22 -19.10 -27.20
C ILE A 196 8.72 -19.23 -28.65
N LYS A 197 8.37 -18.11 -29.27
CA LYS A 197 8.00 -18.01 -30.68
C LYS A 197 9.11 -17.32 -31.44
#